data_AF-A0A069DMB0-F1
#
_entry.id   AF-A0A069DMB0-F1
#
_cell.length_a   1.000
_cell.length_b   1.000
_cell.length_c   1.000
_cell.angle_alpha   90.00
_cell.angle_beta   90.00
_cell.angle_gamma   90.00
#
_symmetry.space_group_name_H-M   'P 1'
#
loop_
_entity.id
_entity.type
_entity.pdbx_description
1 polymer ?
#
loop_
_entity_poly.entity_id
_entity_poly.type
_entity_poly.pdbx_seq_one_letter_code
_entity_poly.pdbx_strand_id
1 'polypeptide(L)' 'KKFMDKKLNIKLNGGRNVIGILRGFDPFMNMVVDESLEEKKDGTRHPIGMVVIRGNSVIMVEAQERI' A
#
# COMPACT_ATOMS: atom_id res chain seq x y z
N LYS A 1 11.83 9.22 -2.11
CA LYS A 1 10.96 9.79 -3.18
C LYS A 1 10.80 8.91 -4.42
N LYS A 2 11.66 7.90 -4.65
CA LYS A 2 11.62 7.02 -5.85
C LYS A 2 10.28 6.28 -6.07
N PHE A 3 9.47 6.13 -5.03
CA PHE A 3 8.19 5.43 -5.03
C PHE A 3 6.96 6.35 -5.05
N MET A 4 7.14 7.67 -5.04
CA MET A 4 6.02 8.61 -5.07
C MET A 4 5.26 8.50 -6.39
N ASP A 5 3.94 8.59 -6.33
CA ASP A 5 3.03 8.47 -7.48
C ASP A 5 3.18 7.16 -8.26
N LYS A 6 3.72 6.12 -7.61
CA LYS A 6 3.83 4.78 -8.16
C LYS A 6 2.83 3.84 -7.51
N LYS A 7 2.36 2.88 -8.30
CA LYS A 7 1.53 1.79 -7.80
C LYS A 7 2.38 0.79 -7.01
N LEU A 8 2.04 0.62 -5.75
CA LEU A 8 2.72 -0.24 -4.80
C LEU A 8 1.80 -1.38 -4.37
N ASN A 9 2.41 -2.52 -4.10
CA ASN A 9 1.83 -3.65 -3.41
C ASN A 9 2.37 -3.66 -1.97
N ILE A 10 1.50 -3.48 -1.00
CA ILE A 10 1.84 -3.27 0.41
C ILE A 10 1.30 -4.44 1.23
N LYS A 11 2.20 -5.29 1.69
CA LYS A 11 1.87 -6.41 2.58
C LYS A 11 1.84 -5.92 4.02
N LEU A 12 0.74 -6.19 4.70
CA LEU A 12 0.48 -5.76 6.06
C LEU A 12 0.41 -6.95 7.04
N ASN A 13 0.56 -6.62 8.32
CA ASN A 13 0.31 -7.57 9.41
C ASN A 13 -1.08 -8.22 9.30
N GLY A 14 -1.13 -9.51 9.67
CA GLY A 14 -2.34 -10.33 9.59
C GLY A 14 -2.58 -10.95 8.21
N GLY A 15 -1.60 -10.90 7.29
CA GLY A 15 -1.73 -11.46 5.94
C GLY A 15 -2.71 -10.67 5.07
N ARG A 16 -2.83 -9.37 5.33
CA ARG A 16 -3.61 -8.43 4.53
C ARG A 16 -2.72 -7.83 3.45
N ASN A 17 -3.28 -7.57 2.29
CA ASN A 17 -2.57 -6.97 1.18
C ASN A 17 -3.33 -5.77 0.64
N VAL A 18 -2.63 -4.66 0.42
CA VAL A 18 -3.20 -3.43 -0.11
C VAL A 18 -2.40 -2.99 -1.33
N ILE A 19 -3.08 -2.76 -2.44
CA ILE A 19 -2.47 -2.26 -3.67
C ILE A 19 -2.99 -0.85 -3.91
N GLY A 20 -2.12 0.13 -4.16
CA GLY A 20 -2.55 1.50 -4.44
C GLY A 20 -1.39 2.42 -4.80
N ILE A 21 -1.69 3.70 -5.02
CA ILE A 21 -0.72 4.71 -5.45
C ILE A 21 -0.18 5.45 -4.23
N LEU A 22 1.14 5.47 -4.04
CA LEU A 22 1.74 6.20 -2.92
C LEU A 22 1.69 7.71 -3.15
N ARG A 23 0.94 8.42 -2.30
CA ARG A 23 0.84 9.89 -2.33
C ARG A 23 1.75 10.58 -1.32
N GLY A 24 2.20 9.88 -0.29
CA GLY A 24 3.09 10.44 0.71
C GLY A 24 3.48 9.44 1.77
N PHE A 25 4.59 9.71 2.44
CA PHE A 25 5.01 8.96 3.62
C PHE A 25 5.81 9.86 4.57
N ASP A 26 5.88 9.48 5.84
CA ASP A 26 6.67 10.15 6.86
C ASP A 26 7.90 9.31 7.29
N PRO A 27 8.80 9.83 8.14
CA PRO A 27 9.97 9.09 8.62
C PRO A 27 9.65 7.81 9.41
N PHE A 28 8.42 7.67 9.93
CA PHE A 28 7.94 6.47 10.61
C PHE A 28 7.29 5.48 9.64
N MET A 29 7.36 5.74 8.33
CA MET A 29 6.75 4.95 7.27
C MET A 29 5.22 4.87 7.38
N ASN A 30 4.56 5.85 8.01
CA ASN A 30 3.12 5.98 7.80
C ASN A 30 2.90 6.45 6.35
N MET A 31 2.03 5.78 5.63
CA MET A 31 1.86 5.97 4.18
C MET A 31 0.45 6.45 3.87
N VAL A 32 0.33 7.42 2.98
CA VAL A 32 -0.93 7.82 2.36
C VAL A 32 -0.99 7.15 1.00
N VAL A 33 -1.99 6.29 0.81
CA VAL A 33 -2.16 5.50 -0.41
C VAL A 33 -3.51 5.80 -1.01
N ASP A 34 -3.52 6.19 -2.26
CA ASP A 34 -4.70 6.57 -3.03
C ASP A 34 -5.09 5.46 -4.02
N GLU A 35 -6.33 5.47 -4.48
CA GLU A 35 -6.89 4.40 -5.34
C GLU A 35 -6.64 2.98 -4.79
N SER A 36 -6.73 2.83 -3.47
CA SER A 36 -6.35 1.60 -2.79
C SER A 36 -7.37 0.49 -3.01
N LEU A 37 -6.86 -0.72 -3.21
CA LEU A 37 -7.58 -1.98 -3.32
C LEU A 37 -7.10 -2.92 -2.21
N GLU A 38 -8.01 -3.39 -1.36
CA GLU A 38 -7.74 -4.51 -0.46
C GLU A 38 -7.81 -5.82 -1.26
N GLU A 39 -6.74 -6.61 -1.22
CA GLU A 39 -6.71 -7.96 -1.78
C GLU A 39 -6.84 -8.99 -0.65
N LYS A 40 -7.95 -9.73 -0.68
CA LYS A 40 -8.26 -10.79 0.29
C LYS A 40 -7.62 -12.11 -0.13
N LYS A 41 -7.54 -13.05 0.82
CA LYS A 41 -6.95 -14.38 0.62
C LYS A 41 -7.68 -15.22 -0.44
N ASP A 42 -8.95 -14.92 -0.70
CA ASP A 42 -9.76 -15.55 -1.74
C ASP A 42 -9.51 -14.96 -3.14
N GLY A 43 -8.59 -14.00 -3.27
CA GLY A 43 -8.25 -13.31 -4.52
C GLY A 43 -9.21 -12.18 -4.88
N THR A 44 -10.25 -11.93 -4.07
CA THR A 44 -11.16 -10.80 -4.31
C THR A 44 -10.47 -9.47 -4.00
N ARG A 45 -10.82 -8.46 -4.79
CA ARG A 45 -10.28 -7.10 -4.67
C ARG A 45 -11.41 -6.13 -4.37
N HIS A 46 -11.27 -5.38 -3.28
CA HIS A 46 -12.25 -4.40 -2.85
C HIS A 46 -11.66 -2.99 -2.86
N PRO A 47 -12.26 -2.02 -3.57
CA PRO A 47 -11.81 -0.65 -3.53
C PRO A 47 -12.13 -0.03 -2.16
N ILE A 48 -11.09 0.55 -1.56
CA ILE A 48 -11.16 1.24 -0.26
C ILE A 48 -10.78 2.73 -0.37
N GLY A 49 -10.44 3.20 -1.58
CA GLY A 49 -10.19 4.61 -1.87
C GLY A 49 -8.87 5.12 -1.29
N MET A 50 -8.88 6.32 -0.72
CA MET A 50 -7.70 6.89 -0.06
C MET A 50 -7.61 6.40 1.38
N VAL A 51 -6.48 5.78 1.73
CA VAL A 51 -6.24 5.22 3.06
C VAL A 51 -4.91 5.68 3.64
N VAL A 52 -4.85 5.68 4.96
CA VAL A 52 -3.61 5.89 5.71
C VAL A 52 -3.20 4.56 6.33
N ILE A 53 -1.99 4.10 5.99
CA ILE A 53 -1.39 2.88 6.53
C ILE A 53 -0.38 3.27 7.60
N ARG A 54 -0.51 2.69 8.79
CA ARG A 54 0.45 2.88 9.88
C ARG A 54 1.74 2.11 9.59
N GLY A 55 2.91 2.76 9.69
CA GLY A 55 4.20 2.17 9.35
C GLY A 55 4.52 0.88 10.11
N ASN A 56 4.17 0.81 11.40
CA ASN A 56 4.34 -0.41 12.21
C ASN A 56 3.56 -1.63 11.69
N SER A 57 2.58 -1.43 10.82
CA SER A 57 1.80 -2.52 10.23
C SER A 57 2.35 -3.01 8.89
N VAL A 58 3.32 -2.29 8.31
CA VAL A 58 3.91 -2.60 7.01
C VAL A 58 4.98 -3.68 7.19
N ILE A 59 4.81 -4.80 6.49
CA ILE A 59 5.81 -5.87 6.42
C ILE A 59 6.70 -5.66 5.21
N MET A 60 6.11 -5.33 4.06
CA MET A 60 6.83 -5.24 2.79
C MET A 60 6.13 -4.28 1.84
N VAL A 61 6.91 -3.57 1.04
CA VAL A 61 6.46 -2.68 -0.02
C VAL A 61 7.17 -3.07 -1.31
N GLU A 62 6.40 -3.41 -2.34
CA GLU A 62 6.89 -3.78 -3.67
C GLU A 62 6.33 -2.80 -4.70
N ALA A 63 7.16 -2.26 -5.58
CA ALA A 63 6.65 -1.48 -6.71
C ALA A 63 6.14 -2.41 -7.81
N GLN A 64 4.94 -2.15 -8.33
CA GLN A 64 4.44 -2.88 -9.50
C GLN A 64 5.03 -2.34 -10.82
N GLU A 65 5.66 -1.17 -10.77
CA GLU A 65 6.35 -0.55 -11.90
C GLU A 65 7.87 -0.61 -11.71
N ARG A 66 8.60 -0.65 -12.83
CA ARG A 66 10.07 -0.61 -12.83
C ARG A 66 10.52 0.75 -12.30
N ILE A 67 11.40 0.74 -11.30
CA ILE A 67 11.85 1.93 -10.56
C ILE A 67 13.20 2.45 -11.07
#